data_AF-A0A3M1TPP4-F1
#
_entry.id   AF-A0A3M1TPP4-F1
#
_cell.length_a   1.000
_cell.length_b   1.000
_cell.length_c   1.000
_cell.angle_alpha   90.00
_cell.angle_beta   90.00
_cell.angle_gamma   90.00
#
_symmetry.space_group_name_H-M   'P 1'
#
loop_
_entity.id
_entity.type
_entity.pdbx_description
1 polymer ?
#
loop_
_entity_poly.entity_id
_entity_poly.type
_entity_poly.pdbx_seq_one_letter_code
_entity_poly.pdbx_strand_id
1 'polypeptide(L)'
;MESCVLVATQTFGMVLRKRQRRLRWSTPFAALGLEYSRVCMDLRNPTNSRFRLSRGLREAASRVQRLTTHPLLIWAGLRSPRPQHTRREGLALSRYARGRRRLVEIGVAAGCSAALLRGAMAEDGVLWLIDPYPPGRIPGVNTTELAARRVVGRVRNGEVVWERFRSHVRALDWQQPLDFLFIDGDHTYEGCSRDWRDWSPHVEPGGLVLLHDAVPFPGGWLDDSWGPARVLEEFVVPDPEWLLIDTVDSLAVLQRQGGDVGSSARAGAS
;
A
#
# COMPACT_ATOMS: atom_id res chain seq x y z
N MET A 1 -31.56 8.98 -17.24
CA MET A 1 -30.22 8.41 -17.01
C MET A 1 -29.51 8.97 -15.78
N GLU A 2 -30.10 9.90 -15.03
CA GLU A 2 -29.50 10.41 -13.77
C GLU A 2 -29.93 9.65 -12.51
N SER A 3 -30.99 8.83 -12.61
CA SER A 3 -31.57 8.11 -11.47
C SER A 3 -30.86 6.80 -11.10
N CYS A 4 -30.06 6.21 -12.00
CA CYS A 4 -29.32 4.96 -11.72
C CYS A 4 -27.98 5.18 -11.00
N VAL A 5 -27.33 6.32 -11.20
CA VAL A 5 -26.00 6.61 -10.61
C VAL A 5 -26.10 6.92 -9.11
N LEU A 6 -27.23 7.48 -8.66
CA LEU A 6 -27.51 7.76 -7.25
C LEU A 6 -27.81 6.50 -6.40
N VAL A 7 -28.26 5.40 -7.03
CA VAL A 7 -28.55 4.15 -6.31
C VAL A 7 -27.27 3.35 -6.03
N ALA A 8 -26.27 3.40 -6.92
CA ALA A 8 -24.98 2.73 -6.73
C ALA A 8 -24.17 3.35 -5.56
N THR A 9 -24.12 4.68 -5.47
CA THR A 9 -23.39 5.41 -4.41
C THR A 9 -24.03 5.26 -3.03
N GLN A 10 -25.35 5.14 -2.92
CA GLN A 10 -26.02 4.83 -1.65
C GLN A 10 -25.78 3.39 -1.17
N THR A 11 -25.57 2.46 -2.10
CA THR A 11 -25.40 1.03 -1.76
C THR A 11 -24.00 0.77 -1.19
N PHE A 12 -22.97 1.43 -1.71
CA PHE A 12 -21.58 1.33 -1.22
C PHE A 12 -21.45 1.77 0.25
N GLY A 13 -22.02 2.93 0.60
CA GLY A 13 -22.02 3.44 1.98
C GLY A 13 -22.87 2.63 2.97
N MET A 14 -23.83 1.84 2.49
CA MET A 14 -24.76 1.09 3.34
C MET A 14 -24.32 -0.37 3.59
N VAL A 15 -23.62 -1.00 2.63
CA VAL A 15 -23.03 -2.35 2.80
C VAL A 15 -21.84 -2.31 3.76
N LEU A 16 -20.99 -1.28 3.68
CA LEU A 16 -19.85 -1.07 4.59
C LEU A 16 -20.25 -0.86 6.06
N ARG A 17 -21.42 -0.23 6.31
CA ARG A 17 -21.89 0.07 7.67
C ARG A 17 -22.41 -1.13 8.45
N LYS A 18 -22.80 -2.24 7.79
CA LYS A 18 -23.48 -3.36 8.45
C LYS A 18 -22.55 -4.46 9.00
N ARG A 19 -21.24 -4.43 8.73
CA ARG A 19 -20.30 -5.49 9.18
C ARG A 19 -19.11 -5.03 10.03
N GLN A 20 -19.10 -3.80 10.52
CA GLN A 20 -18.05 -3.33 11.43
C GLN A 20 -18.25 -3.86 12.86
N ARG A 21 -17.74 -5.07 13.16
CA ARG A 21 -17.44 -5.44 14.56
C ARG A 21 -16.21 -4.65 14.99
N ARG A 22 -16.41 -3.64 15.85
CA ARG A 22 -15.31 -2.88 16.49
C ARG A 22 -14.45 -3.83 17.33
N LEU A 23 -13.33 -4.29 16.77
CA LEU A 23 -12.26 -4.90 17.57
C LEU A 23 -11.50 -3.77 18.27
N ARG A 24 -11.68 -3.65 19.60
CA ARG A 24 -10.91 -2.73 20.45
C ARG A 24 -9.56 -3.36 20.74
N TRP A 25 -8.49 -2.76 20.23
CA TRP A 25 -7.11 -3.12 20.56
C TRP A 25 -6.47 -2.02 21.44
N SER A 26 -5.66 -2.42 22.42
CA SER A 26 -5.25 -1.59 23.58
C SER A 26 -3.87 -0.93 23.46
N THR A 27 -3.26 -0.85 22.27
CA THR A 27 -1.90 -0.29 22.14
C THR A 27 -1.92 1.25 22.10
N PRO A 28 -1.11 1.97 22.91
CA PRO A 28 -1.11 3.43 22.93
C PRO A 28 -0.53 4.02 21.64
N PHE A 29 -1.32 4.89 20.99
CA PHE A 29 -1.06 5.57 19.71
C PHE A 29 0.28 6.34 19.65
N ALA A 30 0.87 6.66 20.82
CA ALA A 30 2.08 7.47 20.95
C ALA A 30 3.36 6.78 20.45
N ALA A 31 3.53 5.47 20.68
CA ALA A 31 4.74 4.75 20.26
C ALA A 31 4.83 4.63 18.72
N LEU A 32 3.71 4.32 18.07
CA LEU A 32 3.58 4.30 16.61
C LEU A 32 3.83 5.68 15.97
N GLY A 33 3.41 6.75 16.65
CA GLY A 33 3.61 8.12 16.19
C GLY A 33 5.08 8.55 16.13
N LEU A 34 5.91 8.10 17.07
CA LEU A 34 7.35 8.41 17.14
C LEU A 34 8.14 7.67 16.05
N GLU A 35 7.79 6.41 15.80
CA GLU A 35 8.39 5.60 14.74
C GLU A 35 8.06 6.17 13.35
N TYR A 36 6.79 6.53 13.12
CA TYR A 36 6.39 7.23 11.90
C TYR A 36 7.17 8.53 11.69
N SER A 37 7.34 9.35 12.73
CA SER A 37 8.10 10.60 12.62
C SER A 37 9.59 10.37 12.37
N ARG A 38 10.19 9.31 12.92
CA ARG A 38 11.59 8.91 12.64
C ARG A 38 11.80 8.46 11.19
N VAL A 39 10.81 7.78 10.60
CA VAL A 39 10.90 7.25 9.23
C VAL A 39 10.49 8.28 8.18
N CYS A 40 9.43 9.06 8.43
CA CYS A 40 8.70 9.80 7.40
C CYS A 40 8.70 11.33 7.54
N MET A 41 9.28 11.94 8.59
CA MET A 41 9.28 13.41 8.72
C MET A 41 10.62 14.07 8.41
N ASP A 42 10.61 14.92 7.38
CA ASP A 42 10.58 16.38 7.59
C ASP A 42 9.57 16.99 6.60
N LEU A 43 8.38 17.38 7.06
CA LEU A 43 7.28 17.88 6.24
C LEU A 43 6.87 19.28 6.71
N ARG A 44 7.60 20.30 6.24
CA ARG A 44 7.03 21.61 5.95
C ARG A 44 7.33 21.95 4.50
N ASN A 45 6.29 21.98 3.67
CA ASN A 45 6.36 22.74 2.42
C ASN A 45 5.46 23.97 2.58
N PRO A 46 6.02 25.19 2.70
CA PRO A 46 5.23 26.39 2.57
C PRO A 46 4.93 26.62 1.08
N THR A 47 3.96 27.49 0.82
CA THR A 47 3.59 28.05 -0.50
C THR A 47 2.58 27.24 -1.32
N ASN A 48 1.31 27.40 -0.95
CA ASN A 48 0.22 27.41 -1.91
C ASN A 48 -0.31 28.85 -2.02
N SER A 49 0.53 29.76 -2.52
CA SER A 49 0.13 31.13 -2.86
C SER A 49 -0.11 31.21 -4.37
N ARG A 50 -1.36 31.45 -4.76
CA ARG A 50 -1.80 31.59 -6.15
C ARG A 50 -1.26 32.89 -6.77
N PHE A 51 0.00 32.86 -7.23
CA PHE A 51 0.54 33.87 -8.14
C PHE A 51 0.58 33.32 -9.57
N ARG A 52 0.05 34.07 -10.54
CA ARG A 52 0.21 33.78 -11.97
C ARG A 52 1.66 34.06 -12.38
N LEU A 53 2.52 33.05 -12.27
CA LEU A 53 3.89 33.13 -12.77
C LEU A 53 3.92 33.18 -14.31
N SER A 54 4.91 33.85 -14.90
CA SER A 54 5.15 33.80 -16.34
C SER A 54 5.61 32.39 -16.77
N ARG A 55 5.51 32.05 -18.06
CA ARG A 55 5.92 30.72 -18.57
C ARG A 55 7.38 30.40 -18.25
N GLY A 56 8.29 31.38 -18.42
CA GLY A 56 9.71 31.23 -18.08
C GLY A 56 9.96 31.00 -16.58
N LEU A 57 9.23 31.70 -15.70
CA LEU A 57 9.32 31.50 -14.24
C LEU A 57 8.75 30.14 -13.82
N ARG A 58 7.69 29.65 -14.46
CA ARG A 58 7.17 28.29 -14.25
C ARG A 58 8.18 27.22 -14.66
N GLU A 59 8.85 27.41 -15.80
CA GLU A 59 9.87 26.47 -16.28
C GLU A 59 11.10 26.46 -15.36
N ALA A 60 11.60 27.62 -14.93
CA ALA A 60 12.69 27.74 -13.97
C ALA A 60 12.31 27.12 -12.61
N ALA A 61 11.13 27.43 -12.07
CA ALA A 61 10.60 26.83 -10.84
C ALA A 61 10.49 25.30 -10.97
N SER A 62 10.01 24.78 -12.10
CA SER A 62 9.93 23.33 -12.34
C SER A 62 11.31 22.66 -12.42
N ARG A 63 12.33 23.35 -12.96
CA ARG A 63 13.72 22.85 -13.00
C ARG A 63 14.31 22.79 -11.59
N VAL A 64 14.16 23.86 -10.81
CA VAL A 64 14.58 23.91 -9.40
C VAL A 64 13.85 22.84 -8.58
N GLN A 65 12.54 22.69 -8.78
CA GLN A 65 11.75 21.65 -8.13
C GLN A 65 12.28 20.26 -8.49
N ARG A 66 12.49 19.93 -9.78
CA ARG A 66 13.03 18.62 -10.19
C ARG A 66 14.40 18.30 -9.57
N LEU A 67 15.28 19.30 -9.45
CA LEU A 67 16.59 19.13 -8.82
C LEU A 67 16.47 18.91 -7.31
N THR A 68 15.66 19.72 -6.65
CA THR A 68 15.44 19.65 -5.19
C THR A 68 14.57 18.45 -4.77
N THR A 69 13.80 17.86 -5.69
CA THR A 69 12.99 16.67 -5.41
C THR A 69 13.63 15.35 -5.83
N HIS A 70 14.88 15.36 -6.30
CA HIS A 70 15.52 14.17 -6.86
C HIS A 70 15.77 13.05 -5.81
N PRO A 71 15.49 11.77 -6.09
CA PRO A 71 15.72 10.66 -5.14
C PRO A 71 17.18 10.51 -4.68
N LEU A 72 18.15 10.90 -5.50
CA LEU A 72 19.57 10.96 -5.09
C LEU A 72 19.81 11.79 -3.82
N LEU A 73 19.02 12.84 -3.58
CA LEU A 73 19.17 13.63 -2.36
C LEU A 73 18.72 12.83 -1.13
N ILE A 74 17.74 11.93 -1.28
CA ILE A 74 17.34 11.01 -0.21
C ILE A 74 18.46 10.01 0.07
N TRP A 75 19.02 9.43 -0.99
CA TRP A 75 20.18 8.54 -0.89
C TRP A 75 21.41 9.23 -0.28
N ALA A 76 21.69 10.47 -0.64
CA ALA A 76 22.78 11.26 -0.05
C ALA A 76 22.49 11.70 1.40
N GLY A 77 21.26 11.50 1.91
CA GLY A 77 20.84 11.98 3.23
C GLY A 77 20.60 13.48 3.30
N LEU A 78 20.54 14.16 2.17
CA LEU A 78 20.29 15.59 2.04
C LEU A 78 18.79 15.93 2.04
N ARG A 79 17.90 14.92 2.01
CA ARG A 79 16.45 15.09 2.02
C ARG A 79 15.75 13.87 2.63
N SER A 80 14.64 14.09 3.34
CA SER A 80 13.76 13.02 3.81
C SER A 80 12.92 12.45 2.67
N PRO A 81 12.66 11.12 2.66
CA PRO A 81 11.75 10.55 1.69
C PRO A 81 10.33 11.10 1.93
N ARG A 82 9.55 11.27 0.86
CA ARG A 82 8.15 11.70 0.99
C ARG A 82 7.27 10.46 0.93
N PRO A 83 6.45 10.18 1.95
CA PRO A 83 5.44 9.13 1.86
C PRO A 83 4.39 9.50 0.80
N GLN A 84 3.91 8.49 0.08
CA GLN A 84 2.77 8.61 -0.86
C GLN A 84 1.43 8.24 -0.20
N HIS A 85 1.47 8.00 1.11
CA HIS A 85 0.32 7.72 1.96
C HIS A 85 0.15 8.82 3.00
N THR A 86 -1.04 8.97 3.57
CA THR A 86 -1.25 9.88 4.70
C THR A 86 -0.50 9.39 5.95
N ARG A 87 -0.43 10.25 6.98
CA ARG A 87 0.07 9.82 8.29
C ARG A 87 -0.80 8.74 8.93
N ARG A 88 -2.13 8.78 8.73
CA ARG A 88 -3.04 7.80 9.31
C ARG A 88 -2.87 6.44 8.62
N GLU A 89 -2.72 6.44 7.31
CA GLU A 89 -2.43 5.24 6.51
C GLU A 89 -1.12 4.58 6.94
N GLY A 90 -0.02 5.34 7.07
CA GLY A 90 1.26 4.75 7.51
C GLY A 90 1.23 4.21 8.94
N LEU A 91 0.46 4.84 9.85
CA LEU A 91 0.21 4.28 11.18
C LEU A 91 -0.63 3.01 11.11
N ALA A 92 -1.58 2.92 10.17
CA ALA A 92 -2.38 1.72 9.93
C ALA A 92 -1.51 0.59 9.37
N LEU A 93 -0.63 0.86 8.40
CA LEU A 93 0.36 -0.11 7.89
C LEU A 93 1.18 -0.71 9.04
N SER A 94 1.77 0.14 9.88
CA SER A 94 2.54 -0.29 11.05
C SER A 94 1.69 -1.11 12.03
N ARG A 95 0.43 -0.70 12.25
CA ARG A 95 -0.49 -1.41 13.16
C ARG A 95 -0.80 -2.82 12.65
N TYR A 96 -1.08 -2.99 11.37
CA TYR A 96 -1.49 -4.27 10.80
C TYR A 96 -0.32 -5.21 10.46
N ALA A 97 0.86 -4.64 10.19
CA ALA A 97 2.11 -5.39 10.04
C ALA A 97 2.63 -5.96 11.37
N ARG A 98 2.15 -5.45 12.52
CA ARG A 98 2.69 -5.83 13.83
C ARG A 98 2.65 -7.35 14.06
N GLY A 99 3.81 -7.95 14.29
CA GLY A 99 3.96 -9.38 14.57
C GLY A 99 3.70 -10.30 13.37
N ARG A 100 3.49 -9.75 12.17
CA ARG A 100 3.42 -10.51 10.91
C ARG A 100 4.81 -10.97 10.54
N ARG A 101 4.91 -12.13 9.90
CA ARG A 101 6.18 -12.81 9.61
C ARG A 101 6.44 -12.99 8.13
N ARG A 102 5.42 -12.99 7.28
CA ARG A 102 5.53 -13.28 5.85
C ARG A 102 4.83 -12.17 5.07
N LEU A 103 5.54 -11.06 4.90
CA LEU A 103 5.02 -9.81 4.34
C LEU A 103 5.48 -9.64 2.89
N VAL A 104 4.57 -9.32 1.99
CA VAL A 104 4.91 -8.81 0.64
C VAL A 104 4.43 -7.37 0.51
N GLU A 105 5.27 -6.51 -0.06
CA GLU A 105 4.90 -5.20 -0.57
C GLU A 105 5.15 -5.13 -2.07
N ILE A 106 4.11 -4.78 -2.82
CA ILE A 106 4.16 -4.53 -4.27
C ILE A 106 4.10 -3.02 -4.48
N GLY A 107 5.13 -2.46 -5.11
CA GLY A 107 5.28 -1.01 -5.27
C GLY A 107 6.01 -0.41 -4.08
N VAL A 108 7.35 -0.38 -4.14
CA VAL A 108 8.19 0.01 -3.00
C VAL A 108 8.56 1.49 -3.07
N ALA A 109 8.68 2.02 -4.30
CA ALA A 109 9.07 3.40 -4.55
C ALA A 109 10.32 3.79 -3.72
N ALA A 110 10.26 4.87 -2.95
CA ALA A 110 11.36 5.34 -2.10
C ALA A 110 11.45 4.65 -0.72
N GLY A 111 10.61 3.64 -0.44
CA GLY A 111 10.71 2.76 0.72
C GLY A 111 10.13 3.30 2.04
N CYS A 112 9.24 4.29 2.01
CA CYS A 112 8.60 4.84 3.22
C CYS A 112 7.73 3.80 3.93
N SER A 113 6.77 3.22 3.20
CA SER A 113 5.89 2.14 3.66
C SER A 113 6.71 0.91 4.04
N ALA A 114 7.61 0.46 3.17
CA ALA A 114 8.56 -0.63 3.46
C ALA A 114 9.28 -0.49 4.80
N ALA A 115 9.78 0.71 5.13
CA ALA A 115 10.45 0.94 6.41
C ALA A 115 9.50 0.86 7.61
N LEU A 116 8.24 1.30 7.45
CA LEU A 116 7.20 1.16 8.48
C LEU A 116 6.80 -0.31 8.68
N LEU A 117 6.60 -1.05 7.59
CA LEU A 117 6.32 -2.49 7.62
C LEU A 117 7.45 -3.25 8.32
N ARG A 118 8.70 -2.96 7.92
CA ARG A 118 9.89 -3.55 8.53
C ARG A 118 10.01 -3.24 10.02
N GLY A 119 9.71 -2.02 10.44
CA GLY A 119 9.78 -1.64 11.86
C GLY A 119 8.77 -2.37 12.74
N ALA A 120 7.60 -2.69 12.18
CA ALA A 120 6.50 -3.28 12.92
C ALA A 120 6.42 -4.81 12.88
N MET A 121 6.87 -5.45 11.79
CA MET A 121 6.84 -6.91 11.61
C MET A 121 7.56 -7.67 12.74
N ALA A 122 7.35 -8.98 12.81
CA ALA A 122 8.05 -9.84 13.74
C ALA A 122 9.57 -9.83 13.49
N GLU A 123 10.35 -9.99 14.56
CA GLU A 123 11.82 -10.00 14.49
C GLU A 123 12.38 -11.17 13.66
N ASP A 124 11.66 -12.29 13.64
CA ASP A 124 11.93 -13.50 12.85
C ASP A 124 11.23 -13.49 11.48
N GLY A 125 10.62 -12.37 11.09
CA GLY A 125 9.88 -12.25 9.85
C GLY A 125 10.76 -11.96 8.61
N VAL A 126 10.16 -12.16 7.44
CA VAL A 126 10.70 -11.80 6.14
C VAL A 126 9.75 -10.83 5.44
N LEU A 127 10.31 -9.75 4.89
CA LEU A 127 9.62 -8.76 4.07
C LEU A 127 10.17 -8.81 2.65
N TRP A 128 9.34 -9.22 1.70
CA TRP A 128 9.66 -9.17 0.27
C TRP A 128 9.18 -7.86 -0.33
N LEU A 129 10.13 -7.12 -0.92
CA LEU A 129 9.92 -5.81 -1.52
C LEU A 129 10.01 -5.95 -3.04
N ILE A 130 8.86 -5.84 -3.72
CA ILE A 130 8.72 -6.10 -5.16
C ILE A 130 8.51 -4.79 -5.90
N ASP A 131 9.49 -4.39 -6.70
CA ASP A 131 9.42 -3.19 -7.54
C ASP A 131 10.32 -3.34 -8.76
N PRO A 132 9.81 -3.14 -10.00
CA PRO A 132 10.61 -3.33 -11.20
C PRO A 132 11.76 -2.32 -11.33
N TYR A 133 11.70 -1.17 -10.65
CA TYR A 133 12.69 -0.09 -10.72
C TYR A 133 13.19 0.14 -12.16
N PRO A 134 12.33 0.68 -13.06
CA PRO A 134 12.64 0.81 -14.47
C PRO A 134 13.95 1.58 -14.69
N PRO A 135 14.71 1.28 -15.76
CA PRO A 135 15.99 1.94 -16.01
C PRO A 135 15.89 3.47 -15.99
N GLY A 136 16.80 4.10 -15.25
CA GLY A 136 16.93 5.55 -15.21
C GLY A 136 17.76 6.10 -16.36
N ARG A 137 18.07 7.40 -16.31
CA ARG A 137 18.94 8.07 -17.30
C ARG A 137 20.37 7.52 -17.32
N ILE A 138 20.85 7.04 -16.19
CA ILE A 138 22.19 6.45 -16.04
C ILE A 138 22.01 4.93 -16.08
N PRO A 139 22.63 4.23 -17.05
CA PRO A 139 22.56 2.77 -17.12
C PRO A 139 23.02 2.12 -15.81
N GLY A 140 22.27 1.13 -15.35
CA GLY A 140 22.57 0.40 -14.11
C GLY A 140 22.26 1.14 -12.80
N VAL A 141 21.91 2.43 -12.84
CA VAL A 141 21.60 3.21 -11.64
C VAL A 141 20.12 3.56 -11.59
N ASN A 142 19.39 2.98 -10.63
CA ASN A 142 18.06 3.45 -10.26
C ASN A 142 18.13 4.24 -8.95
N THR A 143 17.92 5.55 -9.02
CA THR A 143 18.10 6.43 -7.85
C THR A 143 16.98 6.29 -6.82
N THR A 144 15.81 5.83 -7.26
CA THR A 144 14.67 5.52 -6.38
C THR A 144 14.96 4.25 -5.59
N GLU A 145 15.50 3.21 -6.23
CA GLU A 145 15.98 1.99 -5.56
C GLU A 145 17.07 2.31 -4.54
N LEU A 146 18.05 3.13 -4.90
CA LEU A 146 19.11 3.57 -3.97
C LEU A 146 18.53 4.31 -2.76
N ALA A 147 17.55 5.19 -2.97
CA ALA A 147 16.84 5.86 -1.90
C ALA A 147 16.10 4.85 -1.00
N ALA A 148 15.36 3.91 -1.60
CA ALA A 148 14.62 2.88 -0.88
C ALA A 148 15.53 2.01 -0.03
N ARG A 149 16.63 1.49 -0.60
CA ARG A 149 17.62 0.69 0.13
C ARG A 149 18.20 1.44 1.32
N ARG A 150 18.45 2.74 1.19
CA ARG A 150 18.90 3.58 2.31
C ARG A 150 17.81 3.75 3.37
N VAL A 151 16.57 4.04 2.97
CA VAL A 151 15.44 4.26 3.88
C VAL A 151 15.13 2.99 4.67
N VAL A 152 14.94 1.87 3.99
CA VAL A 152 14.68 0.55 4.59
C VAL A 152 15.87 0.06 5.42
N GLY A 153 17.10 0.37 4.99
CA GLY A 153 18.34 -0.02 5.69
C GLY A 153 18.59 0.72 7.02
N ARG A 154 17.86 1.81 7.30
CA ARG A 154 17.88 2.50 8.61
C ARG A 154 17.12 1.74 9.68
N VAL A 155 16.18 0.89 9.29
CA VAL A 155 15.40 0.04 10.20
C VAL A 155 16.04 -1.34 10.22
N ARG A 156 16.30 -1.86 11.42
CA ARG A 156 16.99 -3.15 11.64
C ARG A 156 16.06 -4.08 12.40
N ASN A 157 15.16 -4.72 11.65
CA ASN A 157 14.22 -5.70 12.15
C ASN A 157 13.87 -6.66 11.01
N GLY A 158 13.87 -7.98 11.28
CA GLY A 158 13.62 -9.01 10.29
C GLY A 158 14.56 -9.04 9.07
N GLU A 159 14.29 -10.00 8.20
CA GLU A 159 14.92 -10.14 6.89
C GLU A 159 14.18 -9.29 5.84
N VAL A 160 14.93 -8.74 4.89
CA VAL A 160 14.37 -8.03 3.73
C VAL A 160 14.93 -8.63 2.46
N VAL A 161 14.03 -9.10 1.60
CA VAL A 161 14.35 -9.64 0.28
C VAL A 161 13.93 -8.62 -0.78
N TRP A 162 14.85 -8.26 -1.67
CA TRP A 162 14.61 -7.28 -2.73
C TRP A 162 14.37 -7.99 -4.06
N GLU A 163 13.19 -7.81 -4.63
CA GLU A 163 12.77 -8.44 -5.88
C GLU A 163 12.60 -7.38 -6.96
N ARG A 164 13.64 -7.22 -7.79
CA ARG A 164 13.63 -6.23 -8.88
C ARG A 164 12.92 -6.77 -10.12
N PHE A 165 11.64 -7.08 -9.94
CA PHE A 165 10.77 -7.65 -10.98
C PHE A 165 9.43 -6.94 -11.00
N ARG A 166 8.69 -7.12 -12.10
CA ARG A 166 7.26 -6.85 -12.08
C ARG A 166 6.59 -7.91 -11.19
N SER A 167 5.62 -7.49 -10.40
CA SER A 167 4.83 -8.35 -9.49
C SER A 167 4.39 -9.65 -10.13
N HIS A 168 3.76 -9.59 -11.30
CA HIS A 168 3.26 -10.76 -11.99
C HIS A 168 4.32 -11.74 -12.48
N VAL A 169 5.58 -11.30 -12.65
CA VAL A 169 6.68 -12.21 -13.00
C VAL A 169 7.05 -13.01 -11.76
N ARG A 170 7.15 -12.32 -10.61
CA ARG A 170 7.49 -12.96 -9.35
C ARG A 170 6.38 -13.88 -8.82
N ALA A 171 5.12 -13.60 -9.15
CA ALA A 171 4.00 -14.44 -8.75
C ALA A 171 4.01 -15.84 -9.42
N LEU A 172 4.62 -15.98 -10.62
CA LEU A 172 4.59 -17.25 -11.38
C LEU A 172 5.24 -18.43 -10.63
N ASP A 173 6.24 -18.15 -9.80
CA ASP A 173 6.99 -19.15 -9.05
C ASP A 173 6.87 -18.94 -7.53
N TRP A 174 5.90 -18.14 -7.09
CA TRP A 174 5.63 -17.92 -5.67
C TRP A 174 4.97 -19.14 -5.04
N GLN A 175 5.51 -19.62 -3.92
CA GLN A 175 5.03 -20.83 -3.23
C GLN A 175 4.82 -20.63 -1.72
N GLN A 176 5.18 -19.46 -1.21
CA GLN A 176 5.21 -19.20 0.23
C GLN A 176 3.86 -18.64 0.69
N PRO A 177 3.23 -19.17 1.75
CA PRO A 177 2.03 -18.56 2.30
C PRO A 177 2.36 -17.18 2.90
N LEU A 178 1.44 -16.22 2.76
CA LEU A 178 1.58 -14.85 3.25
C LEU A 178 0.63 -14.62 4.42
N ASP A 179 1.10 -13.98 5.48
CA ASP A 179 0.21 -13.46 6.54
C ASP A 179 -0.14 -11.99 6.36
N PHE A 180 0.49 -11.33 5.38
CA PHE A 180 0.31 -9.93 5.06
C PHE A 180 0.75 -9.61 3.62
N LEU A 181 -0.10 -8.93 2.86
CA LEU A 181 0.17 -8.43 1.52
C LEU A 181 -0.21 -6.95 1.45
N PHE A 182 0.69 -6.11 0.95
CA PHE A 182 0.42 -4.70 0.66
C PHE A 182 0.53 -4.44 -0.84
N ILE A 183 -0.56 -3.97 -1.46
CA ILE A 183 -0.64 -3.65 -2.89
C ILE A 183 -0.70 -2.13 -3.03
N ASP A 184 0.40 -1.54 -3.54
CA ASP A 184 0.56 -0.11 -3.83
C ASP A 184 1.42 0.10 -5.09
N GLY A 185 1.18 -0.74 -6.11
CA GLY A 185 1.94 -0.79 -7.35
C GLY A 185 1.32 0.05 -8.47
N ASP A 186 0.84 -0.63 -9.50
CA ASP A 186 0.21 0.00 -10.66
C ASP A 186 -1.26 0.34 -10.36
N HIS A 187 -1.59 1.64 -10.38
CA HIS A 187 -2.94 2.13 -10.10
C HIS A 187 -3.89 2.08 -11.31
N THR A 188 -3.47 1.53 -12.45
CA THR A 188 -4.41 1.12 -13.49
C THR A 188 -5.29 -0.02 -12.99
N TYR A 189 -6.52 -0.11 -13.49
CA TYR A 189 -7.42 -1.21 -13.15
C TYR A 189 -6.80 -2.57 -13.56
N GLU A 190 -6.15 -2.63 -14.72
CA GLU A 190 -5.51 -3.83 -15.24
C GLU A 190 -4.33 -4.27 -14.37
N GLY A 191 -3.46 -3.33 -13.98
CA GLY A 191 -2.32 -3.59 -13.11
C GLY A 191 -2.76 -4.06 -11.72
N CYS A 192 -3.63 -3.29 -11.07
CA CYS A 192 -4.12 -3.61 -9.74
C CYS A 192 -4.95 -4.90 -9.69
N SER A 193 -5.82 -5.14 -10.68
CA SER A 193 -6.63 -6.38 -10.73
C SER A 193 -5.75 -7.60 -10.98
N ARG A 194 -4.65 -7.45 -11.73
CA ARG A 194 -3.66 -8.50 -11.90
C ARG A 194 -2.90 -8.77 -10.60
N ASP A 195 -2.41 -7.73 -9.93
CA ASP A 195 -1.75 -7.89 -8.63
C ASP A 195 -2.66 -8.58 -7.61
N TRP A 196 -3.94 -8.21 -7.57
CA TRP A 196 -4.93 -8.88 -6.73
C TRP A 196 -5.05 -10.37 -7.06
N ARG A 197 -5.30 -10.72 -8.33
CA ARG A 197 -5.48 -12.12 -8.75
C ARG A 197 -4.24 -12.98 -8.55
N ASP A 198 -3.08 -12.42 -8.85
CA ASP A 198 -1.80 -13.14 -8.80
C ASP A 198 -1.35 -13.36 -7.33
N TRP A 199 -1.66 -12.45 -6.40
CA TRP A 199 -1.12 -12.49 -5.04
C TRP A 199 -2.11 -12.85 -3.93
N SER A 200 -3.39 -12.49 -4.05
CA SER A 200 -4.39 -12.78 -3.02
C SER A 200 -4.54 -14.28 -2.68
N PRO A 201 -4.39 -15.25 -3.62
CA PRO A 201 -4.48 -16.68 -3.29
C PRO A 201 -3.39 -17.18 -2.34
N HIS A 202 -2.25 -16.50 -2.29
CA HIS A 202 -1.12 -16.86 -1.42
C HIS A 202 -1.32 -16.38 0.02
N VAL A 203 -2.31 -15.53 0.29
CA VAL A 203 -2.60 -15.05 1.64
C VAL A 203 -3.33 -16.13 2.41
N GLU A 204 -2.80 -16.53 3.56
CA GLU A 204 -3.37 -17.59 4.39
C GLU A 204 -4.68 -17.14 5.06
N PRO A 205 -5.56 -18.06 5.47
CA PRO A 205 -6.72 -17.71 6.26
C PRO A 205 -6.34 -16.94 7.54
N GLY A 206 -7.00 -15.82 7.81
CA GLY A 206 -6.65 -14.87 8.87
C GLY A 206 -5.52 -13.89 8.51
N GLY A 207 -4.85 -14.10 7.38
CA GLY A 207 -3.91 -13.17 6.74
C GLY A 207 -4.61 -11.91 6.22
N LEU A 208 -3.82 -10.89 5.94
CA LEU A 208 -4.31 -9.57 5.55
C LEU A 208 -3.88 -9.17 4.13
N VAL A 209 -4.76 -8.47 3.43
CA VAL A 209 -4.41 -7.67 2.26
C VAL A 209 -4.73 -6.21 2.57
N LEU A 210 -3.75 -5.34 2.39
CA LEU A 210 -3.90 -3.90 2.44
C LEU A 210 -3.83 -3.39 1.01
N LEU A 211 -4.89 -2.72 0.56
CA LEU A 211 -5.01 -2.19 -0.80
C LEU A 211 -5.01 -0.66 -0.72
N HIS A 212 -3.95 -0.04 -1.23
CA HIS A 212 -3.82 1.43 -1.22
C HIS A 212 -4.67 2.06 -2.31
N ASP A 213 -5.07 3.31 -2.10
CA ASP A 213 -5.87 4.10 -3.04
C ASP A 213 -7.19 3.42 -3.49
N ALA A 214 -7.78 2.63 -2.61
CA ALA A 214 -8.98 1.84 -2.90
C ALA A 214 -10.27 2.45 -2.35
N VAL A 215 -10.18 3.44 -1.47
CA VAL A 215 -11.35 4.03 -0.80
C VAL A 215 -11.35 5.55 -0.98
N PRO A 216 -12.33 6.13 -1.69
CA PRO A 216 -12.46 7.58 -1.71
C PRO A 216 -12.79 8.12 -0.32
N PHE A 217 -12.21 9.27 0.03
CA PHE A 217 -12.39 9.87 1.34
C PHE A 217 -12.45 11.41 1.26
N PRO A 218 -13.05 12.09 2.26
CA PRO A 218 -13.21 13.54 2.23
C PRO A 218 -11.88 14.28 2.10
N GLY A 219 -11.74 15.08 1.04
CA GLY A 219 -10.51 15.81 0.73
C GLY A 219 -9.38 14.93 0.18
N GLY A 220 -9.67 13.67 -0.16
CA GLY A 220 -8.76 12.76 -0.83
C GLY A 220 -8.52 13.12 -2.30
N TRP A 221 -7.59 12.40 -2.91
CA TRP A 221 -7.09 12.65 -4.28
C TRP A 221 -7.71 11.74 -5.34
N LEU A 222 -8.55 10.77 -4.94
CA LEU A 222 -9.15 9.78 -5.82
C LEU A 222 -10.69 9.78 -5.72
N ASP A 223 -11.32 9.21 -6.73
CA ASP A 223 -12.76 8.93 -6.81
C ASP A 223 -13.01 7.44 -7.13
N ASP A 224 -14.28 7.06 -7.23
CA ASP A 224 -14.71 5.67 -7.46
C ASP A 224 -14.20 5.08 -8.80
N SER A 225 -13.74 5.92 -9.74
CA SER A 225 -13.21 5.45 -11.03
C SER A 225 -11.76 4.98 -10.98
N TRP A 226 -11.07 5.22 -9.85
CA TRP A 226 -9.67 4.84 -9.66
C TRP A 226 -9.49 3.32 -9.72
N GLY A 227 -8.38 2.84 -10.30
CA GLY A 227 -8.17 1.41 -10.56
C GLY A 227 -8.34 0.52 -9.32
N PRO A 228 -7.64 0.79 -8.20
CA PRO A 228 -7.81 0.05 -6.96
C PRO A 228 -9.21 0.15 -6.34
N ALA A 229 -9.90 1.30 -6.46
CA ALA A 229 -11.27 1.45 -5.99
C ALA A 229 -12.23 0.53 -6.74
N ARG A 230 -12.08 0.48 -8.07
CA ARG A 230 -12.81 -0.48 -8.91
C ARG A 230 -12.47 -1.94 -8.59
N VAL A 231 -11.20 -2.25 -8.30
CA VAL A 231 -10.80 -3.61 -7.90
C VAL A 231 -11.48 -4.03 -6.59
N LEU A 232 -11.48 -3.14 -5.60
CA LEU A 232 -12.18 -3.38 -4.33
C LEU A 232 -13.67 -3.66 -4.56
N GLU A 233 -14.33 -2.83 -5.36
CA GLU A 233 -15.76 -2.96 -5.67
C GLU A 233 -16.10 -4.22 -6.45
N GLU A 234 -15.33 -4.54 -7.49
CA GLU A 234 -15.68 -5.57 -8.47
C GLU A 234 -15.18 -6.96 -8.07
N PHE A 235 -14.01 -7.09 -7.42
CA PHE A 235 -13.41 -8.39 -7.09
C PHE A 235 -13.50 -8.74 -5.62
N VAL A 236 -13.39 -7.75 -4.73
CA VAL A 236 -13.17 -8.04 -3.31
C VAL A 236 -14.47 -8.03 -2.52
N VAL A 237 -15.27 -6.97 -2.66
CA VAL A 237 -16.54 -6.82 -1.94
C VAL A 237 -17.53 -7.97 -2.21
N PRO A 238 -17.65 -8.51 -3.44
CA PRO A 238 -18.55 -9.64 -3.71
C PRO A 238 -18.02 -10.99 -3.23
N ASP A 239 -16.72 -11.11 -2.95
CA ASP A 239 -16.07 -12.37 -2.62
C ASP A 239 -16.22 -12.69 -1.12
N PRO A 240 -16.95 -13.76 -0.74
CA PRO A 240 -17.15 -14.12 0.66
C PRO A 240 -15.86 -14.59 1.36
N GLU A 241 -14.80 -14.93 0.64
CA GLU A 241 -13.49 -15.22 1.24
C GLU A 241 -12.84 -13.99 1.88
N TRP A 242 -13.27 -12.77 1.51
CA TRP A 242 -12.64 -11.53 1.96
C TRP A 242 -13.60 -10.68 2.81
N LEU A 243 -13.11 -10.26 3.97
CA LEU A 243 -13.82 -9.32 4.82
C LEU A 243 -13.06 -8.00 4.89
N LEU A 244 -13.72 -6.91 4.50
CA LEU A 244 -13.24 -5.56 4.76
C LEU A 244 -13.42 -5.22 6.24
N ILE A 245 -12.30 -5.20 6.98
CA ILE A 245 -12.29 -5.06 8.44
C ILE A 245 -11.97 -3.64 8.90
N ASP A 246 -11.34 -2.82 8.07
CA ASP A 246 -11.07 -1.41 8.36
C ASP A 246 -10.88 -0.60 7.08
N THR A 247 -11.09 0.71 7.17
CA THR A 247 -10.70 1.68 6.15
C THR A 247 -10.03 2.87 6.83
N VAL A 248 -8.89 3.29 6.29
CA VAL A 248 -8.12 4.42 6.84
C VAL A 248 -7.74 5.34 5.70
N ASP A 249 -8.45 6.47 5.59
CA ASP A 249 -8.32 7.41 4.48
C ASP A 249 -8.48 6.64 3.14
N SER A 250 -7.45 6.51 2.29
CA SER A 250 -7.55 5.76 1.02
C SER A 250 -7.34 4.25 1.13
N LEU A 251 -6.86 3.78 2.27
CA LEU A 251 -6.44 2.40 2.48
C LEU A 251 -7.61 1.49 2.88
N ALA A 252 -7.81 0.40 2.13
CA ALA A 252 -8.68 -0.70 2.53
C ALA A 252 -7.89 -1.80 3.24
N VAL A 253 -8.44 -2.36 4.33
CA VAL A 253 -7.83 -3.46 5.08
C VAL A 253 -8.74 -4.68 5.04
N LEU A 254 -8.28 -5.71 4.36
CA LEU A 254 -9.02 -6.92 4.04
C LEU A 254 -8.42 -8.09 4.82
N GLN A 255 -9.28 -8.94 5.37
CA GLN A 255 -8.86 -10.17 6.04
C GLN A 255 -9.46 -11.36 5.31
N ARG A 256 -8.60 -12.33 4.98
CA ARG A 256 -9.06 -13.61 4.42
C ARG A 256 -9.77 -14.41 5.50
N GLN A 257 -10.98 -14.88 5.21
CA GLN A 257 -11.76 -15.70 6.12
C GLN A 257 -11.12 -17.08 6.32
N GLY A 258 -11.27 -17.62 7.54
CA GLY A 258 -11.05 -19.04 7.83
C GLY A 258 -11.96 -19.88 6.96
N GLY A 259 -11.42 -20.87 6.24
CA GLY A 259 -12.21 -21.88 5.56
C GLY A 259 -12.91 -22.76 6.58
N ASP A 260 -14.05 -22.30 7.09
CA ASP A 260 -15.01 -23.11 7.83
C ASP A 260 -16.42 -22.75 7.35
N VAL A 261 -16.71 -23.18 6.12
CA VAL A 261 -18.07 -23.43 5.66
C VAL A 261 -18.09 -24.90 5.27
N GLY A 262 -18.74 -25.71 6.12
CA GLY A 262 -18.83 -27.15 5.93
C GLY A 262 -19.37 -27.55 4.55
N SER A 263 -19.04 -28.80 4.18
CA SER A 263 -19.54 -29.59 3.05
C SER A 263 -18.84 -29.45 1.68
N SER A 264 -17.78 -30.24 1.50
CA SER A 264 -17.51 -30.92 0.21
C SER A 264 -16.97 -32.35 0.36
N ALA A 265 -17.05 -32.94 1.56
CA ALA A 265 -16.73 -34.35 1.80
C ALA A 265 -17.98 -35.24 1.83
N ARG A 266 -18.90 -35.10 0.86
CA ARG A 266 -19.94 -36.11 0.55
C ARG A 266 -20.45 -35.94 -0.90
N ALA A 267 -19.68 -36.42 -1.87
CA ALA A 267 -20.21 -36.89 -3.15
C ALA A 267 -19.12 -37.73 -3.83
N GLY A 268 -19.35 -39.03 -3.97
CA GLY A 268 -18.45 -39.93 -4.71
C GLY A 268 -18.10 -41.26 -4.03
N ALA A 269 -19.00 -41.84 -3.25
CA ALA A 269 -18.96 -43.25 -2.91
C ALA A 269 -20.39 -43.80 -2.84
N SER A 270 -20.92 -44.15 -4.01
CA SER A 270 -21.97 -45.16 -4.22
C SER A 270 -22.12 -45.39 -5.71
#